data_AF-A0A813BNZ3-F1
#
_entry.id   AF-A0A813BNZ3-F1
#
_cell.length_a   1.000
_cell.length_b   1.000
_cell.length_c   1.000
_cell.angle_alpha   90.00
_cell.angle_beta   90.00
_cell.angle_gamma   90.00
#
_symmetry.space_group_name_H-M   'P 1'
#
loop_
_entity.id
_entity.type
_entity.pdbx_description
1 polymer ?
#
loop_
_entity_poly.entity_id
_entity_poly.type
_entity_poly.pdbx_seq_one_letter_code
_entity_poly.pdbx_strand_id
1 'polypeptide(L)' 'MMFRQQLDQLVEDLNRTNPRYIRCIKPNGHKQAHEMDSLDVQRQLRCAGMLESIRIRRASCIDL' A
#
# COMPACT_ATOMS: atom_id res chain seq x y z
N MET A 1 22.92 5.01 16.14
CA MET A 1 21.48 5.01 15.79
C MET A 1 21.15 5.90 14.58
N MET A 2 22.08 6.12 13.63
CA MET A 2 21.88 7.08 12.53
C MET A 2 20.68 6.75 11.63
N PHE A 3 20.48 5.47 11.25
CA PHE A 3 19.34 5.06 10.42
C PHE A 3 17.98 5.35 11.07
N ARG A 4 17.87 5.11 12.38
CA ARG A 4 16.65 5.37 13.15
C ARG A 4 16.31 6.86 13.14
N GLN A 5 17.31 7.71 13.40
CA GLN A 5 17.13 9.17 13.39
C GLN A 5 16.72 9.69 12.00
N GLN A 6 17.32 9.16 10.93
CA GLN A 6 16.94 9.54 9.56
C GLN A 6 15.50 9.11 9.22
N LEU A 7 15.08 7.93 9.67
CA LEU A 7 13.71 7.44 9.48
C LEU A 7 12.70 8.27 10.26
N ASP A 8 13.00 8.58 11.52
CA ASP A 8 12.11 9.35 12.39
C ASP A 8 11.89 10.77 11.83
N GLN A 9 12.96 11.42 11.33
CA GLN A 9 12.85 12.72 10.67
C GLN A 9 11.97 12.66 9.41
N LEU A 10 12.16 11.64 8.56
CA LEU A 10 11.35 11.47 7.35
C LEU A 10 9.86 11.27 7.67
N VAL A 11 9.55 10.48 8.70
CA VAL A 11 8.15 10.25 9.12
C VAL A 11 7.53 11.53 9.65
N GLU A 12 8.27 12.32 10.42
CA GLU A 12 7.82 13.63 10.90
C GLU A 12 7.47 14.57 9.73
N ASP A 13 8.34 14.64 8.72
CA ASP A 13 8.11 15.48 7.54
C ASP A 13 6.89 15.03 6.74
N LEU A 14 6.72 13.71 6.55
CA LEU A 14 5.55 13.15 5.85
C LEU A 14 4.24 13.46 6.60
N ASN A 15 4.24 13.40 7.94
CA ASN A 15 3.07 13.70 8.77
C ASN A 15 2.63 15.17 8.71
N ARG A 16 3.52 16.09 8.30
CA ARG A 16 3.20 17.51 8.09
C ARG A 16 2.54 17.77 6.72
N THR A 17 2.45 16.76 5.86
CA THR A 17 1.86 16.87 4.51
C THR A 17 0.51 16.17 4.40
N ASN A 18 -0.17 16.31 3.26
CA ASN A 18 -1.32 15.47 2.91
C ASN A 18 -0.84 14.27 2.07
N PRO A 19 -0.65 13.08 2.66
CA PRO A 19 -0.02 11.96 1.98
C PRO A 19 -0.95 11.35 0.92
N ARG A 20 -0.38 11.02 -0.23
CA ARG A 20 -1.02 10.23 -1.28
C ARG A 20 -0.25 8.94 -1.47
N TYR A 21 -0.89 7.81 -1.15
CA TYR A 21 -0.25 6.50 -1.20
C TYR A 21 -0.50 5.79 -2.53
N ILE A 22 0.57 5.31 -3.16
CA ILE A 22 0.53 4.43 -4.34
C ILE A 22 1.02 3.05 -3.91
N ARG A 23 0.25 2.00 -4.17
CA ARG A 23 0.63 0.60 -3.91
C ARG A 23 0.96 -0.09 -5.23
N CYS A 24 2.24 -0.37 -5.44
CA CYS A 24 2.69 -1.15 -6.58
C CYS A 24 2.38 -2.64 -6.34
N ILE A 25 1.92 -3.34 -7.38
CA ILE A 25 1.64 -4.77 -7.35
C ILE A 25 2.49 -5.45 -8.41
N LYS A 26 3.25 -6.47 -8.00
CA LYS A 26 4.02 -7.30 -8.92
C LYS A 26 3.07 -8.33 -9.55
N PRO A 27 2.96 -8.42 -10.89
CA PRO A 27 1.98 -9.28 -11.53
C PRO A 27 2.39 -10.76 -11.50
N ASN A 28 3.69 -11.08 -11.61
CA ASN A 28 4.20 -12.45 -11.58
C ASN A 28 5.66 -12.50 -11.11
N GLY A 29 6.10 -13.66 -10.61
CA GLY A 29 7.47 -13.92 -10.17
C GLY A 29 8.52 -13.97 -11.28
N HIS A 30 8.10 -14.37 -12.49
CA HIS A 30 8.95 -14.71 -13.64
C HIS A 30 9.42 -13.50 -14.45
N LYS A 31 8.96 -12.28 -14.12
CA LYS A 31 9.25 -11.03 -14.83
C LYS A 31 8.76 -11.05 -16.29
N GLN A 32 7.70 -11.81 -16.57
CA GLN A 32 7.10 -11.90 -17.89
C GLN A 32 6.03 -10.82 -18.06
N ALA A 33 5.95 -10.23 -19.25
CA ALA A 33 4.86 -9.31 -19.58
C ALA A 33 3.56 -10.11 -19.76
N HIS A 34 2.42 -9.48 -19.46
CA HIS A 34 1.06 -10.04 -19.65
C HIS A 34 0.72 -11.30 -18.83
N GLU A 35 1.61 -11.79 -17.96
CA GLU A 35 1.33 -12.89 -17.04
C GLU A 35 0.93 -12.35 -15.67
N MET A 36 -0.13 -12.90 -15.08
CA MET A 36 -0.61 -12.51 -13.75
C MET A 36 -0.84 -13.74 -12.86
N ASP A 37 -0.05 -13.84 -11.79
CA ASP A 37 -0.25 -14.82 -10.72
C ASP A 37 -1.27 -14.26 -9.72
N SER A 38 -2.49 -14.80 -9.80
CA SER A 38 -3.61 -14.36 -8.97
C SER A 38 -3.37 -14.61 -7.48
N LEU A 39 -2.67 -15.68 -7.10
CA LEU A 39 -2.43 -16.00 -5.69
C LEU A 39 -1.40 -15.05 -5.08
N ASP A 40 -0.33 -14.74 -5.81
CA ASP A 40 0.68 -13.79 -5.36
C ASP A 40 0.11 -12.36 -5.29
N VAL A 41 -0.64 -11.93 -6.31
CA VAL A 41 -1.32 -10.63 -6.31
C VAL A 41 -2.31 -10.53 -5.14
N GLN A 42 -3.13 -11.55 -4.90
CA GLN A 42 -4.09 -11.53 -3.79
C GLN A 42 -3.39 -11.47 -2.42
N ARG A 43 -2.25 -12.16 -2.27
CA ARG A 43 -1.41 -12.05 -1.07
C ARG A 43 -0.86 -10.63 -0.90
N GLN A 44 -0.32 -10.02 -1.96
CA GLN A 44 0.18 -8.65 -1.91
C GLN A 44 -0.92 -7.66 -1.52
N LEU A 45 -2.14 -7.81 -2.07
CA LEU A 45 -3.29 -6.95 -1.73
C LEU A 45 -3.67 -7.05 -0.24
N ARG A 46 -3.66 -8.26 0.33
CA ARG A 46 -3.89 -8.46 1.77
C ARG A 46 -2.78 -7.85 2.62
N CYS A 47 -1.51 -8.16 2.32
CA CYS A 47 -0.38 -7.66 3.09
C CYS A 47 -0.25 -6.12 3.02
N ALA A 48 -0.65 -5.52 1.89
CA ALA A 48 -0.68 -4.06 1.73
C ALA A 48 -1.90 -3.39 2.41
N GLY A 49 -2.81 -4.15 3.01
CA GLY A 49 -4.04 -3.66 3.63
C GLY A 49 -5.02 -3.02 2.63
N MET A 50 -4.94 -3.38 1.35
CA MET A 50 -5.76 -2.78 0.29
C MET A 50 -7.22 -3.18 0.43
N LEU A 51 -7.51 -4.42 0.80
CA LEU A 51 -8.88 -4.91 0.96
C LEU A 51 -9.60 -4.20 2.12
N GLU A 52 -8.89 -4.00 3.22
CA GLU A 52 -9.33 -3.30 4.42
C GLU A 52 -9.53 -1.83 4.13
N SER A 53 -8.61 -1.21 3.38
CA SER A 53 -8.72 0.19 2.95
C SER A 53 -9.96 0.41 2.08
N ILE A 54 -10.25 -0.51 1.15
CA ILE A 54 -11.48 -0.47 0.33
C ILE A 54 -12.72 -0.64 1.22
N ARG A 55 -12.69 -1.59 2.17
CA ARG A 55 -13.80 -1.82 3.10
C ARG A 55 -14.12 -0.59 3.94
N ILE A 56 -13.11 0.06 4.51
CA ILE A 56 -13.27 1.31 5.28
C ILE A 56 -13.88 2.39 4.40
N ARG A 57 -13.31 2.65 3.22
CA ARG A 57 -13.83 3.65 2.28
C ARG A 57 -15.29 3.42 1.91
N ARG A 58 -15.69 2.15 1.69
CA ARG A 58 -17.08 1.80 1.40
C ARG A 58 -18.01 2.02 2.60
N ALA A 59 -17.59 1.66 3.80
CA ALA A 59 -18.37 1.85 5.01
C ALA A 59 -18.52 3.33 5.38
N SER A 60 -17.46 4.12 5.21
CA SER A 60 -17.42 5.55 5.50
C SER A 60 -18.13 6.43 4.47
N CYS A 61 -18.66 5.85 3.38
CA CYS A 61 -19.40 6.57 2.34
C CYS A 61 -20.91 6.26 2.36
N ILE A 62 -21.43 5.62 3.43
CA ILE A 62 -22.87 5.37 3.65
C ILE A 62 -23.56 6.58 4.34
N ASP A 63 -22.88 7.73 4.47
CA ASP A 63 -23.48 8.99 4.92
C ASP A 63 -24.05 9.85 3.76
N LEU A 64 -24.73 9.24 2.79
CA LEU A 64 -25.51 9.94 1.74
C LEU A 64 -26.90 9.33 1.59
#